data_AF-A0A3M1TD23-F1
#
_entry.id   AF-A0A3M1TD23-F1
#
_cell.length_a   1.000
_cell.length_b   1.000
_cell.length_c   1.000
_cell.angle_alpha   90.00
_cell.angle_beta   90.00
_cell.angle_gamma   90.00
#
_symmetry.space_group_name_H-M   'P 1'
#
loop_
_entity.id
_entity.type
_entity.pdbx_description
1 polymer ?
#
loop_
_entity_poly.entity_id
_entity_poly.type
_entity_poly.pdbx_seq_one_letter_code
_entity_poly.pdbx_strand_id
1 'polypeptide(L)'
;MSLLEKIKGLFSRGQLPEETRLLLSGVTDVAELRRGLDEIVTRNEVEARDIEREIEKLARLENDQKERIARGNLNKREKTNTLREIQRLRRRMNSLEKRHRIHQDNIDLHLGLFDRITEMEAMELKRVTQEQIEEIAVDYDERYERHKDIMHAASAAAGLEVAYEDSQEQAELAALEREILAEAGALDSEAEQVAQAPPETDEAAAPGEDPRSEPTEEASPDPIPRRPPIEEELAELRREEPDEPALEVE
;
A
#
# COMPACT_ATOMS: atom_id res chain seq x y z
N MET A 1 -9.07 -2.45 -44.45
CA MET A 1 -8.26 -2.51 -43.22
C MET A 1 -9.09 -3.18 -42.15
N SER A 2 -8.57 -4.24 -41.54
CA SER A 2 -9.24 -4.92 -40.43
C SER A 2 -9.30 -4.01 -39.20
N LEU A 3 -10.25 -4.22 -38.29
CA LEU A 3 -10.34 -3.48 -37.03
C LEU A 3 -9.04 -3.59 -36.21
N LEU A 4 -8.42 -4.78 -36.23
CA LEU A 4 -7.11 -5.04 -35.63
C LEU A 4 -6.00 -4.16 -36.23
N GLU A 5 -5.96 -3.95 -37.55
CA GLU A 5 -4.99 -3.06 -38.18
C GLU A 5 -5.20 -1.59 -37.79
N LYS A 6 -6.47 -1.16 -37.64
CA LYS A 6 -6.80 0.19 -37.16
C LYS A 6 -6.36 0.40 -35.71
N ILE A 7 -6.66 -0.58 -34.85
CA ILE A 7 -6.19 -0.65 -33.45
C ILE A 7 -4.66 -0.57 -33.42
N LYS A 8 -3.95 -1.47 -34.12
CA LYS A 8 -2.49 -1.46 -34.17
C LYS A 8 -1.95 -0.14 -34.69
N GLY A 9 -2.59 0.48 -35.69
CA GLY A 9 -2.20 1.77 -36.26
C GLY A 9 -2.39 2.97 -35.32
N LEU A 10 -3.45 2.97 -34.52
CA LEU A 10 -3.69 3.98 -33.47
C LEU A 10 -2.66 3.85 -32.35
N PHE A 11 -2.42 2.61 -31.91
CA PHE A 11 -1.61 2.33 -30.73
C PHE A 11 -0.10 2.23 -30.99
N SER A 12 0.33 2.15 -32.26
CA SER A 12 1.75 2.18 -32.62
C SER A 12 2.35 3.59 -32.62
N ARG A 13 1.52 4.64 -32.52
CA ARG A 13 1.97 6.04 -32.46
C ARG A 13 2.33 6.51 -31.05
N GLY A 14 1.73 5.92 -30.02
CA GLY A 14 2.06 6.20 -28.60
C GLY A 14 3.19 5.31 -28.06
N GLN A 15 3.95 5.78 -27.06
CA GLN A 15 4.80 4.90 -26.25
C GLN A 15 3.96 4.11 -25.24
N LEU A 16 3.29 3.08 -25.71
CA LEU A 16 2.66 2.10 -24.83
C LEU A 16 3.69 1.43 -23.90
N PRO A 17 3.24 0.96 -22.70
CA PRO A 17 4.03 0.07 -21.87
C PRO A 17 4.59 -1.11 -22.69
N GLU A 18 5.81 -1.55 -22.36
CA GLU A 18 6.49 -2.60 -23.13
C GLU A 18 5.67 -3.88 -23.24
N GLU A 19 4.99 -4.26 -22.15
CA GLU A 19 4.10 -5.42 -22.12
C GLU A 19 2.97 -5.33 -23.14
N THR A 20 2.34 -4.16 -23.27
CA THR A 20 1.26 -3.92 -24.24
C THR A 20 1.76 -3.89 -25.67
N ARG A 21 2.98 -3.38 -25.90
CA ARG A 21 3.61 -3.42 -27.22
C ARG A 21 3.89 -4.84 -27.68
N LEU A 22 4.46 -5.65 -26.77
CA LEU A 22 4.71 -7.06 -27.04
C LEU A 22 3.39 -7.77 -27.35
N LEU A 23 2.35 -7.52 -26.56
CA LEU A 23 1.02 -8.07 -26.79
C LEU A 23 0.45 -7.67 -28.17
N LEU A 24 0.46 -6.39 -28.51
CA LEU A 24 -0.05 -5.90 -29.80
C LEU A 24 0.72 -6.45 -31.01
N SER A 25 2.01 -6.72 -30.86
CA SER A 25 2.83 -7.30 -31.94
C SER A 25 2.54 -8.78 -32.18
N GLY A 26 2.24 -9.56 -31.13
CA GLY A 26 2.02 -11.00 -31.22
C GLY A 26 0.58 -11.43 -31.51
N VAL A 27 -0.40 -10.56 -31.27
CA VAL A 27 -1.82 -10.92 -31.36
C VAL A 27 -2.34 -10.95 -32.80
N THR A 28 -3.16 -11.96 -33.11
CA THR A 28 -3.76 -12.16 -34.43
C THR A 28 -5.21 -11.70 -34.55
N ASP A 29 -5.97 -11.69 -33.44
CA ASP A 29 -7.37 -11.27 -33.39
C ASP A 29 -7.69 -10.38 -32.18
N VAL A 30 -8.79 -9.63 -32.26
CA VAL A 30 -9.24 -8.67 -31.22
C VAL A 30 -9.62 -9.40 -29.93
N ALA A 31 -10.18 -10.61 -30.03
CA ALA A 31 -10.50 -11.43 -28.86
C ALA A 31 -9.24 -11.83 -28.06
N GLU A 32 -8.15 -12.17 -28.76
CA GLU A 32 -6.85 -12.44 -28.14
C GLU A 32 -6.25 -11.19 -27.49
N LEU A 33 -6.41 -10.02 -28.12
CA LEU A 33 -5.97 -8.72 -27.58
C LEU A 33 -6.69 -8.41 -26.27
N ARG A 34 -8.02 -8.57 -26.23
CA ARG A 34 -8.83 -8.32 -25.04
C ARG A 34 -8.44 -9.22 -23.88
N ARG A 35 -8.30 -10.53 -24.14
CA ARG A 35 -7.83 -11.48 -23.13
C ARG A 35 -6.44 -11.12 -22.62
N GLY A 36 -5.54 -10.74 -23.52
CA GLY A 36 -4.20 -10.30 -23.16
C GLY A 36 -4.17 -9.05 -22.28
N LEU A 37 -5.02 -8.06 -22.59
CA LEU A 37 -5.19 -6.87 -21.75
C LEU A 37 -5.78 -7.22 -20.39
N ASP A 38 -6.79 -8.09 -20.32
CA ASP A 38 -7.38 -8.56 -19.06
C ASP A 38 -6.34 -9.27 -18.17
N GLU A 39 -5.47 -10.09 -18.77
CA GLU A 39 -4.38 -10.77 -18.06
C GLU A 39 -3.36 -9.78 -17.49
N ILE A 40 -3.01 -8.72 -18.23
CA ILE A 40 -2.11 -7.65 -17.75
C ILE A 40 -2.78 -6.83 -16.63
N VAL A 41 -4.06 -6.45 -16.79
CA VAL A 41 -4.82 -5.72 -15.76
C VAL A 41 -4.87 -6.55 -14.48
N THR A 42 -5.25 -7.82 -14.59
CA THR A 42 -5.36 -8.71 -13.42
C THR A 42 -4.01 -8.83 -12.69
N ARG A 43 -2.90 -8.94 -13.43
CA ARG A 43 -1.55 -8.97 -12.83
C ARG A 43 -1.25 -7.66 -12.09
N ASN A 44 -1.46 -6.52 -12.74
CA ASN A 44 -1.23 -5.21 -12.13
C ASN A 44 -2.11 -4.99 -10.89
N GLU A 45 -3.37 -5.46 -10.89
CA GLU A 45 -4.25 -5.38 -9.71
C GLU A 45 -3.71 -6.20 -8.54
N VAL A 46 -3.19 -7.40 -8.80
CA VAL A 46 -2.59 -8.23 -7.76
C VAL A 46 -1.35 -7.56 -7.20
N GLU A 47 -0.46 -7.06 -8.06
CA GLU A 47 0.75 -6.35 -7.65
C GLU A 47 0.44 -5.07 -6.86
N ALA A 48 -0.55 -4.28 -7.31
CA ALA A 48 -1.02 -3.10 -6.59
C ALA A 48 -1.54 -3.46 -5.19
N ARG A 49 -2.36 -4.50 -5.07
CA ARG A 49 -2.89 -4.97 -3.77
C ARG A 49 -1.78 -5.49 -2.84
N ASP A 50 -0.79 -6.18 -3.37
CA ASP A 50 0.33 -6.65 -2.56
C ASP A 50 1.21 -5.50 -2.07
N ILE A 51 1.39 -4.46 -2.89
CA ILE A 51 2.05 -3.22 -2.50
C ILE A 51 1.24 -2.49 -1.40
N GLU A 52 -0.09 -2.37 -1.55
CA GLU A 52 -0.96 -1.77 -0.52
C GLU A 52 -0.80 -2.48 0.83
N ARG A 53 -0.85 -3.81 0.83
CA ARG A 53 -0.63 -4.62 2.04
C ARG A 53 0.75 -4.40 2.65
N GLU A 54 1.78 -4.20 1.84
CA GLU A 54 3.13 -3.89 2.32
C GLU A 54 3.20 -2.49 2.94
N ILE A 55 2.57 -1.49 2.31
CA ILE A 55 2.45 -0.12 2.84
C ILE A 55 1.73 -0.15 4.20
N GLU A 56 0.61 -0.85 4.31
CA GLU A 56 -0.12 -0.98 5.58
C GLU A 56 0.74 -1.61 6.69
N LYS A 57 1.53 -2.65 6.36
CA LYS A 57 2.46 -3.27 7.33
C LYS A 57 3.53 -2.30 7.78
N LEU A 58 4.13 -1.54 6.85
CA LEU A 58 5.16 -0.55 7.16
C LEU A 58 4.59 0.61 7.99
N ALA A 59 3.37 1.05 7.70
CA ALA A 59 2.68 2.09 8.45
C ALA A 59 2.39 1.65 9.90
N ARG A 60 1.98 0.38 10.11
CA ARG A 60 1.83 -0.18 11.46
C ARG A 60 3.17 -0.19 12.21
N LEU A 61 4.24 -0.63 11.56
CA LEU A 61 5.58 -0.60 12.15
C LEU A 61 6.05 0.83 12.45
N GLU A 62 5.76 1.80 11.58
CA GLU A 62 6.07 3.21 11.84
C GLU A 62 5.33 3.71 13.09
N ASN A 63 4.02 3.43 13.19
CA ASN A 63 3.20 3.81 14.33
C ASN A 63 3.68 3.18 15.64
N ASP A 64 4.02 1.88 15.64
CA ASP A 64 4.58 1.21 16.81
C ASP A 64 5.89 1.87 17.29
N GLN A 65 6.73 2.30 16.35
CA GLN A 65 7.99 2.98 16.65
C GLN A 65 7.78 4.42 17.14
N LYS A 66 6.80 5.14 16.56
CA LYS A 66 6.37 6.46 17.05
C LYS A 66 5.85 6.36 18.48
N GLU A 67 5.01 5.37 18.79
CA GLU A 67 4.50 5.15 20.14
C GLU A 67 5.61 4.87 21.16
N ARG A 68 6.63 4.08 20.79
CA ARG A 68 7.79 3.84 21.67
C ARG A 68 8.53 5.13 22.01
N ILE A 69 8.64 6.06 21.06
CA ILE A 69 9.22 7.38 21.30
C ILE A 69 8.33 8.21 22.22
N ALA A 70 7.01 8.22 21.96
CA ALA A 70 6.04 8.97 22.76
C ALA A 70 6.01 8.51 24.22
N ARG A 71 6.13 7.20 24.49
CA ARG A 71 6.19 6.64 25.85
C ARG A 71 7.44 7.06 26.65
N GLY A 72 8.45 7.68 26.01
CA GLY A 72 9.59 8.30 26.71
C GLY A 72 10.58 7.34 27.39
N ASN A 73 10.40 6.03 27.27
CA ASN A 73 11.22 5.02 27.97
C ASN A 73 12.53 4.64 27.23
N LEU A 74 12.97 5.45 26.27
CA LEU A 74 14.12 5.14 25.41
C LEU A 74 15.36 5.93 25.83
N ASN A 75 16.52 5.27 25.87
CA ASN A 75 17.80 5.95 26.03
C ASN A 75 18.11 6.83 24.80
N LYS A 76 18.96 7.87 24.94
CA LYS A 76 19.29 8.81 23.84
C LYS A 76 19.76 8.10 22.57
N ARG A 77 20.58 7.05 22.71
CA ARG A 77 21.07 6.24 21.58
C ARG A 77 19.95 5.38 20.94
N GLU A 78 19.06 4.84 21.76
CA GLU A 78 17.92 4.05 21.29
C GLU A 78 16.93 4.95 20.56
N LYS A 79 16.62 6.12 21.11
CA LYS A 79 15.79 7.15 20.47
C LYS A 79 16.31 7.55 19.10
N THR A 80 17.63 7.81 18.96
CA THR A 80 18.22 8.12 17.65
C THR A 80 18.13 6.94 16.66
N ASN A 81 18.24 5.70 17.14
CA ASN A 81 18.11 4.52 16.28
C ASN A 81 16.65 4.34 15.81
N THR A 82 15.68 4.50 16.70
CA THR A 82 14.25 4.43 16.38
C THR A 82 13.83 5.52 15.41
N LEU A 83 14.31 6.75 15.57
CA LEU A 83 14.05 7.83 14.61
C LEU A 83 14.63 7.54 13.21
N ARG A 84 15.85 6.98 13.14
CA ARG A 84 16.45 6.52 11.87
C ARG A 84 15.68 5.35 11.25
N GLU A 85 15.12 4.47 12.07
CA GLU A 85 14.24 3.39 11.61
C GLU A 85 12.94 3.93 11.00
N ILE A 86 12.29 4.89 11.68
CA ILE A 86 11.12 5.61 11.15
C ILE A 86 11.43 6.27 9.81
N GLN A 87 12.56 6.98 9.68
CA GLN A 87 12.97 7.56 8.40
C GLN A 87 13.13 6.50 7.29
N ARG A 88 13.73 5.34 7.61
CA ARG A 88 13.87 4.23 6.65
C ARG A 88 12.50 3.66 6.25
N LEU A 89 11.59 3.50 7.20
CA LEU A 89 10.21 3.05 6.94
C LEU A 89 9.48 4.04 6.00
N ARG A 90 9.55 5.34 6.29
CA ARG A 90 8.98 6.39 5.42
C ARG A 90 9.55 6.37 4.01
N ARG A 91 10.87 6.26 3.85
CA ARG A 91 11.51 6.15 2.52
C ARG A 91 11.02 4.90 1.76
N ARG A 92 10.88 3.76 2.44
CA ARG A 92 10.37 2.51 1.83
C ARG A 92 8.90 2.64 1.44
N MET A 93 8.07 3.23 2.29
CA MET A 93 6.66 3.53 1.98
C MET A 93 6.54 4.44 0.77
N ASN A 94 7.28 5.56 0.72
CA ASN A 94 7.28 6.46 -0.43
C ASN A 94 7.69 5.75 -1.73
N SER A 95 8.64 4.81 -1.67
CA SER A 95 9.03 4.00 -2.83
C SER A 95 7.93 3.03 -3.28
N LEU A 96 7.22 2.41 -2.33
CA LEU A 96 6.09 1.53 -2.59
C LEU A 96 4.89 2.30 -3.15
N GLU A 97 4.56 3.46 -2.59
CA GLU A 97 3.49 4.34 -3.09
C GLU A 97 3.75 4.78 -4.54
N LYS A 98 5.01 5.09 -4.89
CA LYS A 98 5.37 5.38 -6.29
C LYS A 98 5.10 4.19 -7.21
N ARG A 99 5.47 2.97 -6.79
CA ARG A 99 5.21 1.75 -7.56
C ARG A 99 3.71 1.45 -7.67
N HIS A 100 2.98 1.62 -6.58
CA HIS A 100 1.52 1.47 -6.55
C HIS A 100 0.84 2.40 -7.55
N ARG A 101 1.22 3.68 -7.59
CA ARG A 101 0.73 4.63 -8.59
C ARG A 101 1.00 4.18 -10.01
N ILE A 102 2.20 3.67 -10.29
CA ILE A 102 2.53 3.12 -11.63
C ILE A 102 1.60 1.97 -12.00
N HIS A 103 1.34 1.02 -11.09
CA HIS A 103 0.41 -0.07 -11.38
C HIS A 103 -1.04 0.42 -11.55
N GLN A 104 -1.48 1.41 -10.77
CA GLN A 104 -2.80 2.03 -10.95
C GLN A 104 -2.92 2.73 -12.31
N ASP A 105 -1.93 3.54 -12.69
CA ASP A 105 -1.91 4.23 -13.98
C ASP A 105 -1.90 3.23 -15.15
N ASN A 106 -1.17 2.10 -15.01
CA ASN A 106 -1.20 1.02 -16.00
C ASN A 106 -2.57 0.35 -16.08
N ILE A 107 -3.24 0.10 -14.96
CA ILE A 107 -4.60 -0.45 -14.92
C ILE A 107 -5.56 0.50 -15.65
N ASP A 108 -5.54 1.78 -15.32
CA ASP A 108 -6.39 2.79 -15.93
C ASP A 108 -6.16 2.91 -17.44
N LEU A 109 -4.89 2.85 -17.87
CA LEU A 109 -4.53 2.84 -19.28
C LEU A 109 -5.11 1.60 -19.99
N HIS A 110 -4.97 0.41 -19.43
CA HIS A 110 -5.47 -0.82 -20.05
C HIS A 110 -7.01 -0.91 -20.04
N LEU A 111 -7.68 -0.43 -19.00
CA LEU A 111 -9.13 -0.31 -18.98
C LEU A 111 -9.61 0.69 -20.04
N GLY A 112 -8.93 1.83 -20.17
CA GLY A 112 -9.21 2.80 -21.23
C GLY A 112 -9.00 2.23 -22.64
N LEU A 113 -7.99 1.36 -22.84
CA LEU A 113 -7.81 0.62 -24.09
C LEU A 113 -8.97 -0.34 -24.33
N PHE A 114 -9.45 -1.03 -23.30
CA PHE A 114 -10.55 -1.97 -23.40
C PHE A 114 -11.86 -1.29 -23.81
N ASP A 115 -12.16 -0.14 -23.20
CA ASP A 115 -13.32 0.68 -23.55
C ASP A 115 -13.23 1.15 -25.01
N ARG A 116 -12.05 1.61 -25.43
CA ARG A 116 -11.81 2.07 -26.81
C ARG A 116 -11.99 0.95 -27.84
N ILE A 117 -11.48 -0.24 -27.55
CA ILE A 117 -11.66 -1.42 -28.41
C ILE A 117 -13.15 -1.75 -28.52
N THR A 118 -13.86 -1.75 -27.40
CA THR A 118 -15.30 -2.02 -27.34
C THR A 118 -16.11 -0.99 -28.13
N GLU A 119 -15.77 0.30 -28.03
CA GLU A 119 -16.37 1.37 -28.83
C GLU A 119 -16.13 1.16 -30.33
N MET A 120 -14.91 0.79 -30.73
CA MET A 120 -14.60 0.52 -32.14
C MET A 120 -15.34 -0.69 -32.68
N GLU A 121 -15.43 -1.78 -31.91
CA GLU A 121 -16.25 -2.95 -32.26
C GLU A 121 -17.73 -2.53 -32.43
N ALA A 122 -18.27 -1.74 -31.50
CA ALA A 122 -19.64 -1.24 -31.57
C ALA A 122 -19.88 -0.33 -32.77
N MET A 123 -18.90 0.49 -33.16
CA MET A 123 -18.97 1.37 -34.33
C MET A 123 -18.86 0.61 -35.65
N GLU A 124 -18.01 -0.42 -35.72
CA GLU A 124 -17.90 -1.29 -36.90
C GLU A 124 -19.20 -2.05 -37.14
N LEU A 125 -19.82 -2.58 -36.08
CA LEU A 125 -21.14 -3.21 -36.13
C LEU A 125 -22.24 -2.24 -36.60
N LYS A 126 -22.09 -0.93 -36.31
CA LYS A 126 -23.02 0.13 -36.68
C LYS A 126 -22.70 0.83 -38.02
N ARG A 127 -21.63 0.43 -38.74
CA ARG A 127 -21.15 1.04 -40.01
C ARG A 127 -20.98 2.56 -39.94
N VAL A 128 -20.33 3.04 -38.89
CA VAL A 128 -20.09 4.46 -38.64
C VAL A 128 -18.96 5.01 -39.52
N THR A 129 -19.05 6.31 -39.90
CA THR A 129 -18.11 7.00 -40.80
C THR A 129 -16.76 7.31 -40.14
N GLN A 130 -15.72 7.43 -40.98
CA GLN A 130 -14.31 7.52 -40.57
C GLN A 130 -13.98 8.76 -39.70
N GLU A 131 -14.76 9.83 -39.80
CA GLU A 131 -14.60 11.06 -39.01
C GLU A 131 -14.78 10.84 -37.51
N GLN A 132 -15.68 9.95 -37.08
CA GLN A 132 -15.91 9.65 -35.66
C GLN A 132 -14.79 8.77 -35.06
N ILE A 133 -14.05 8.05 -35.90
CA ILE A 133 -12.88 7.27 -35.46
C ILE A 133 -11.70 8.21 -35.18
N GLU A 134 -11.55 9.26 -35.97
CA GLU A 134 -10.49 10.26 -35.85
C GLU A 134 -10.66 11.13 -34.60
N GLU A 135 -11.88 11.54 -34.26
CA GLU A 135 -12.16 12.33 -33.05
C GLU A 135 -11.65 11.63 -31.79
N ILE A 136 -11.91 10.33 -31.65
CA ILE A 136 -11.52 9.61 -30.44
C ILE A 136 -10.14 8.93 -30.56
N ALA A 137 -9.48 9.08 -31.71
CA ALA A 137 -8.02 8.95 -31.79
C ALA A 137 -7.32 10.14 -31.11
N VAL A 138 -7.85 11.35 -31.33
CA VAL A 138 -7.34 12.57 -30.70
C VAL A 138 -7.51 12.52 -29.18
N ASP A 139 -8.66 12.07 -28.69
CA ASP A 139 -8.88 11.90 -27.23
C ASP A 139 -7.90 10.92 -26.57
N TYR A 140 -7.54 9.85 -27.29
CA TYR A 140 -6.54 8.89 -26.81
C TYR A 140 -5.15 9.51 -26.75
N ASP A 141 -4.73 10.20 -27.82
CA ASP A 141 -3.43 10.88 -27.87
C ASP A 141 -3.30 11.91 -26.73
N GLU A 142 -4.37 12.64 -26.39
CA GLU A 142 -4.37 13.58 -25.27
C GLU A 142 -4.20 12.90 -23.90
N ARG A 143 -4.91 11.79 -23.64
CA ARG A 143 -4.77 11.04 -22.37
C ARG A 143 -3.39 10.40 -22.29
N TYR A 144 -2.88 9.95 -23.43
CA TYR A 144 -1.60 9.31 -23.56
C TYR A 144 -0.44 10.28 -23.30
N GLU A 145 -0.49 11.51 -23.84
CA GLU A 145 0.52 12.55 -23.53
C GLU A 145 0.51 12.93 -22.04
N ARG A 146 -0.65 13.00 -21.40
CA ARG A 146 -0.72 13.22 -19.93
C ARG A 146 -0.03 12.10 -19.15
N HIS A 147 -0.21 10.85 -19.55
CA HIS A 147 0.46 9.70 -18.93
C HIS A 147 1.99 9.79 -19.11
N LYS A 148 2.45 10.21 -20.29
CA LYS A 148 3.88 10.39 -20.56
C LYS A 148 4.52 11.50 -19.71
N ASP A 149 3.82 12.62 -19.51
CA ASP A 149 4.28 13.71 -18.64
C ASP A 149 4.44 13.26 -17.18
N ILE A 150 3.49 12.44 -16.70
CA ILE A 150 3.54 11.86 -15.35
C ILE A 150 4.72 10.88 -15.22
N MET A 151 4.95 10.02 -16.21
CA MET A 151 6.06 9.06 -16.21
C MET A 151 7.42 9.76 -16.26
N HIS A 152 7.55 10.85 -17.04
CA HIS A 152 8.76 11.66 -17.04
C HIS A 152 8.98 12.39 -15.71
N ALA A 153 7.92 12.90 -15.08
CA ALA A 153 8.00 13.50 -13.75
C ALA A 153 8.41 12.48 -12.68
N ALA A 154 7.85 11.27 -12.72
CA ALA A 154 8.19 10.17 -11.83
C ALA A 154 9.64 9.71 -12.01
N SER A 155 10.13 9.61 -13.26
CA SER A 155 11.51 9.27 -13.58
C SER A 155 12.50 10.35 -13.13
N ALA A 156 12.16 11.64 -13.26
CA ALA A 156 12.99 12.74 -12.79
C ALA A 156 13.07 12.79 -11.26
N ALA A 157 11.97 12.49 -10.57
CA ALA A 157 11.90 12.40 -9.11
C ALA A 157 12.60 11.16 -8.52
N ALA A 158 12.97 10.18 -9.34
CA ALA A 158 13.75 9.00 -8.93
C ALA A 158 15.27 9.20 -9.04
N GLY A 159 15.72 10.29 -9.66
CA GLY A 159 17.12 10.50 -10.07
C GLY A 159 17.94 11.52 -9.29
N LEU A 160 17.51 12.02 -8.13
CA LEU A 160 18.29 13.03 -7.40
C LEU A 160 18.18 12.90 -5.87
N GLU A 161 19.01 12.04 -5.27
CA GLU A 161 19.37 12.16 -3.85
C GLU A 161 20.78 11.55 -3.65
N VAL A 162 21.81 12.39 -3.81
CA VAL A 162 23.16 12.12 -3.30
C VAL A 162 23.70 13.36 -2.59
N ALA A 163 23.87 13.18 -1.27
CA ALA A 163 24.84 13.76 -0.35
C ALA A 163 24.74 15.25 0.05
N TYR A 164 24.21 15.49 1.25
CA TYR A 164 24.82 16.35 2.30
C TYR A 164 24.35 15.86 3.68
N GLU A 165 24.92 14.74 4.13
CA GLU A 165 24.53 14.04 5.35
C GLU A 165 25.39 14.53 6.53
N ASP A 166 24.75 15.22 7.48
CA ASP A 166 25.02 15.13 8.95
C ASP A 166 24.34 16.29 9.71
N SER A 167 24.35 17.52 9.14
CA SER A 167 23.74 18.70 9.79
C SER A 167 22.26 18.87 9.45
N GLN A 168 21.88 18.62 8.19
CA GLN A 168 20.49 18.63 7.76
C GLN A 168 19.72 17.44 8.33
N GLU A 169 20.34 16.26 8.39
CA GLU A 169 19.72 15.08 9.00
C GLU A 169 19.36 15.32 10.48
N GLN A 170 20.21 16.01 11.25
CA GLN A 170 19.88 16.34 12.65
C GLN A 170 18.73 17.34 12.76
N ALA A 171 18.66 18.31 11.84
CA ALA A 171 17.55 19.26 11.79
C ALA A 171 16.24 18.58 11.36
N GLU A 172 16.30 17.66 10.39
CA GLU A 172 15.17 16.85 9.94
C GLU A 172 14.69 15.90 11.04
N LEU A 173 15.60 15.23 11.74
CA LEU A 173 15.27 14.35 12.88
C LEU A 173 14.64 15.14 14.02
N ALA A 174 15.14 16.35 14.31
CA ALA A 174 14.55 17.22 15.33
C ALA A 174 13.18 17.77 14.90
N ALA A 175 12.96 18.03 13.61
CA ALA A 175 11.66 18.42 13.07
C ALA A 175 10.66 17.27 13.16
N LEU A 176 11.08 16.06 12.80
CA LEU A 176 10.28 14.83 12.88
C LEU A 176 9.93 14.50 14.34
N GLU A 177 10.84 14.72 15.28
CA GLU A 177 10.57 14.60 16.72
C GLU A 177 9.51 15.60 17.19
N ARG A 178 9.56 16.87 16.74
CA ARG A 178 8.53 17.86 17.07
C ARG A 178 7.18 17.52 16.46
N GLU A 179 7.16 17.02 15.22
CA GLU A 179 5.95 16.56 14.53
C GLU A 179 5.29 15.41 15.31
N ILE A 180 6.04 14.37 15.66
CA ILE A 180 5.52 13.21 16.42
C ILE A 180 5.01 13.63 17.79
N LEU A 181 5.73 14.50 18.51
CA LEU A 181 5.28 14.97 19.83
C LEU A 181 4.06 15.90 19.74
N ALA A 182 3.94 16.69 18.67
CA ALA A 182 2.75 17.50 18.42
C ALA A 182 1.54 16.64 18.05
N GLU A 183 1.74 15.59 17.23
CA GLU A 183 0.72 14.59 16.88
C GLU A 183 0.25 13.83 18.13
N ALA A 184 1.18 13.41 19.01
CA ALA A 184 0.85 12.77 20.29
C ALA A 184 0.11 13.71 21.26
N GLY A 185 0.55 14.96 21.39
CA GLY A 185 -0.14 15.96 22.23
C GLY A 185 -1.52 16.36 21.70
N ALA A 186 -1.75 16.28 20.39
CA ALA A 186 -3.06 16.49 19.77
C ALA A 186 -4.02 15.32 20.04
N LEU A 187 -3.51 14.08 19.99
CA LEU A 187 -4.30 12.89 20.33
C LEU A 187 -4.72 12.85 21.80
N ASP A 188 -3.85 13.29 22.72
CA ASP A 188 -4.17 13.42 24.15
C ASP A 188 -5.26 14.48 24.41
N SER A 189 -5.27 15.57 23.63
CA SER A 189 -6.25 16.66 23.77
C SER A 189 -7.59 16.36 23.10
N GLU A 190 -7.63 15.51 22.07
CA GLU A 190 -8.88 14.95 21.52
C GLU A 190 -9.50 13.90 22.47
N ALA A 191 -8.67 13.06 23.11
CA ALA A 191 -9.14 12.10 24.12
C ALA A 191 -9.75 12.78 25.36
N GLU A 192 -9.21 13.92 25.81
CA GLU A 192 -9.79 14.72 26.90
C GLU A 192 -11.09 15.43 26.51
N GLN A 193 -11.29 15.79 25.23
CA GLN A 193 -12.53 16.43 24.77
C GLN A 193 -13.70 15.45 24.65
N VAL A 194 -13.45 14.17 24.35
CA VAL A 194 -14.49 13.13 24.34
C VAL A 194 -14.96 12.78 25.76
N ALA A 195 -14.10 12.93 26.77
CA ALA A 195 -14.44 12.66 28.17
C ALA A 195 -15.25 13.78 28.87
N GLN A 196 -15.38 14.97 28.27
CA GLN A 196 -16.10 16.13 28.84
C GLN A 196 -17.46 16.42 28.17
N ALA A 197 -18.03 15.48 27.42
CA ALA A 197 -19.41 15.60 26.98
C ALA A 197 -20.37 15.42 28.19
N PRO A 198 -21.21 16.42 28.53
CA PRO A 198 -22.16 16.29 29.63
C PRO A 198 -23.25 15.27 29.25
N PRO A 199 -23.77 14.48 30.22
CA PRO A 199 -24.84 13.54 29.94
C PRO A 199 -26.13 14.33 29.65
N GLU A 200 -26.67 14.18 28.44
CA GLU A 200 -28.01 14.64 28.14
C GLU A 200 -29.02 13.85 28.99
N THR A 201 -29.59 14.56 29.95
CA THR A 201 -30.80 14.16 30.66
C THR A 201 -32.00 14.34 29.74
N ASP A 202 -32.80 13.29 29.55
CA ASP A 202 -34.22 13.45 29.31
C ASP A 202 -35.03 12.47 30.18
N GLU A 203 -36.02 13.05 30.84
CA GLU A 203 -36.83 12.51 31.93
C GLU A 203 -38.06 11.77 31.38
N ALA A 204 -38.36 10.56 31.87
CA ALA A 204 -39.76 10.13 32.09
C ALA A 204 -39.88 8.83 32.92
N ALA A 205 -40.35 9.03 34.17
CA ALA A 205 -41.34 8.23 34.90
C ALA A 205 -41.03 6.79 35.40
N ALA A 206 -40.90 6.71 36.74
CA ALA A 206 -40.88 5.56 37.65
C ALA A 206 -42.29 4.88 37.80
N PRO A 207 -42.59 3.98 38.80
CA PRO A 207 -41.76 3.40 39.87
C PRO A 207 -42.01 1.88 40.14
N GLY A 208 -41.19 1.25 40.98
CA GLY A 208 -41.53 -0.07 41.56
C GLY A 208 -40.42 -0.76 42.36
N GLU A 209 -40.45 -0.55 43.68
CA GLU A 209 -40.06 -1.49 44.74
C GLU A 209 -38.58 -1.87 44.97
N ASP A 210 -38.03 -1.24 46.02
CA ASP A 210 -36.93 -1.71 46.89
C ASP A 210 -37.52 -2.64 47.99
N PRO A 211 -36.78 -3.29 48.93
CA PRO A 211 -35.36 -3.67 48.99
C PRO A 211 -35.16 -5.16 49.41
N ARG A 212 -33.94 -5.71 49.27
CA ARG A 212 -33.26 -6.57 50.29
C ARG A 212 -31.91 -7.13 49.81
N SER A 213 -30.84 -6.59 50.39
CA SER A 213 -29.77 -7.28 51.15
C SER A 213 -29.32 -8.68 50.69
N GLU A 214 -28.07 -8.84 50.26
CA GLU A 214 -26.91 -9.20 51.12
C GLU A 214 -25.61 -9.34 50.28
N PRO A 215 -24.42 -9.29 50.92
CA PRO A 215 -23.13 -9.24 50.26
C PRO A 215 -22.55 -10.64 50.00
N THR A 216 -21.79 -10.81 48.93
CA THR A 216 -21.00 -12.04 48.70
C THR A 216 -19.75 -11.62 47.93
N GLU A 217 -18.62 -11.44 48.60
CA GLU A 217 -17.64 -12.46 49.00
C GLU A 217 -16.57 -12.64 47.93
N GLU A 218 -15.33 -12.62 48.41
CA GLU A 218 -14.08 -12.59 47.69
C GLU A 218 -13.95 -13.74 46.67
N ALA A 219 -13.56 -13.40 45.44
CA ALA A 219 -12.97 -14.36 44.51
C ALA A 219 -11.55 -13.90 44.17
N SER A 220 -10.61 -14.44 44.94
CA SER A 220 -9.17 -14.42 44.66
C SER A 220 -8.88 -14.90 43.23
N PRO A 221 -7.98 -14.26 42.48
CA PRO A 221 -7.57 -14.78 41.18
C PRO A 221 -6.68 -16.02 41.36
N ASP A 222 -7.01 -17.07 40.60
CA ASP A 222 -6.21 -18.29 40.48
C ASP A 222 -4.76 -17.97 40.08
N PRO A 223 -3.76 -18.69 40.62
CA PRO A 223 -2.36 -18.51 40.27
C PRO A 223 -2.08 -19.01 38.86
N ILE A 224 -1.67 -18.09 37.98
CA ILE A 224 -1.15 -18.40 36.64
C ILE A 224 0.05 -19.37 36.78
N PRO A 225 0.05 -20.55 36.12
CA PRO A 225 1.18 -21.46 36.13
C PRO A 225 2.37 -20.81 35.41
N ARG A 226 3.49 -20.67 36.14
CA ARG A 226 4.76 -20.19 35.60
C ARG A 226 5.25 -21.18 34.52
N ARG A 227 5.40 -20.69 33.29
CA ARG A 227 6.12 -21.42 32.23
C ARG A 227 7.59 -21.60 32.64
N PRO A 228 8.21 -22.76 32.39
CA PRO A 228 9.64 -22.94 32.59
C PRO A 228 10.45 -22.03 31.64
N PRO A 229 11.68 -21.65 32.02
CA PRO A 229 12.53 -20.78 31.22
C PRO A 229 12.96 -21.45 29.91
N ILE A 230 12.97 -20.66 28.84
CA ILE A 230 13.25 -21.01 27.42
C ILE A 230 14.61 -21.71 27.21
N GLU A 231 15.48 -21.73 28.22
CA GLU A 231 16.80 -22.36 28.15
C GLU A 231 16.74 -23.89 28.10
N GLU A 232 15.68 -24.55 28.60
CA GLU A 232 15.55 -26.00 28.52
C GLU A 232 15.05 -26.50 27.14
N GLU A 233 14.20 -25.75 26.43
CA GLU A 233 13.73 -26.13 25.09
C GLU A 233 14.84 -26.08 24.02
N LEU A 234 15.83 -25.19 24.20
CA LEU A 234 16.98 -25.08 23.30
C LEU A 234 18.01 -26.21 23.47
N ALA A 235 18.00 -26.91 24.61
CA ALA A 235 18.90 -28.04 24.87
C ALA A 235 18.40 -29.35 24.25
N GLU A 236 17.08 -29.53 24.11
CA GLU A 236 16.50 -30.71 23.47
C GLU A 236 16.66 -30.67 21.95
N LEU A 237 16.51 -29.51 21.31
CA LEU A 237 16.68 -29.35 19.86
C LEU A 237 18.11 -29.61 19.36
N ARG A 238 19.13 -29.50 20.23
CA ARG A 238 20.53 -29.80 19.88
C ARG A 238 20.90 -31.28 19.97
N ARG A 239 20.01 -32.15 20.48
CA ARG A 239 20.25 -33.61 20.55
C ARG A 239 19.71 -34.39 19.36
N GLU A 240 18.92 -33.76 18.50
CA GLU A 240 18.18 -34.44 17.42
C GLU A 240 18.73 -34.18 15.99
N GLU A 241 19.97 -33.71 15.83
CA GLU A 241 20.63 -33.76 14.51
C GLU A 241 21.36 -35.09 14.34
N PRO A 242 20.83 -36.06 13.56
CA PRO A 242 21.61 -37.22 13.14
C PRO A 242 22.63 -36.79 12.09
N ASP A 243 23.90 -37.14 12.32
CA ASP A 243 25.01 -36.99 11.38
C ASP A 243 24.67 -37.60 10.00
N GLU A 244 24.69 -36.78 8.95
CA GLU A 244 24.62 -37.25 7.57
C GLU A 244 25.90 -38.04 7.21
N PRO A 245 25.81 -39.28 6.69
CA PRO A 245 26.97 -39.97 6.19
C PRO A 245 27.40 -39.38 4.83
N ALA A 246 28.70 -39.04 4.76
CA ALA A 246 29.38 -38.59 3.56
C ALA A 246 29.16 -39.56 2.39
N LEU A 247 28.60 -39.03 1.29
CA LEU A 247 28.57 -39.73 0.01
C LEU A 247 29.96 -39.70 -0.61
N GLU A 248 30.58 -40.88 -0.65
CA GLU A 248 31.81 -41.15 -1.40
C GLU A 248 31.57 -40.98 -2.90
N VAL A 249 32.55 -40.36 -3.54
CA VAL A 249 32.64 -40.14 -4.98
C VAL A 249 33.30 -41.36 -5.63
N GLU A 250 32.61 -41.99 -6.57
CA GLU A 250 33.24 -42.79 -7.65
C GLU A 250 32.81 -42.25 -9.02
#